data_AF-A0A124FSC0-F1
#
_entry.id   AF-A0A124FSC0-F1
#
_cell.length_a   1.000
_cell.length_b   1.000
_cell.length_c   1.000
_cell.angle_alpha   90.00
_cell.angle_beta   90.00
_cell.angle_gamma   90.00
#
_symmetry.space_group_name_H-M   'P 1'
#
loop_
_entity.id
_entity.type
_entity.pdbx_description
1 polymer ?
#
loop_
_entity_poly.entity_id
_entity_poly.type
_entity_poly.pdbx_seq_one_letter_code
_entity_poly.pdbx_strand_id
1 'polypeptide(L)'
;MPIEIGAVVHRPEDDSVHYAGEQFRYDIDVEIWKKVTDPCGKTVGVATTVANMGRGEYGMAYDHSFRVSDDEVPAAEETARHAFGDLGTFMEAVIAAGDTPAIVVFAADMEKKAFRAANFSLDGCMLIDLQREIRRRFGMKQVLSLDRLARLIDFSVDGSAVASTHFRYPVPEEYRHLLCVHRGMGDAVRTFLLAREYQERLPDLEARIRTQMDTCESEG
;
A
#
# COMPACT_ATOMS: atom_id res chain seq x y z
N MET A 1 -4.57 -13.17 -4.71
CA MET A 1 -3.24 -13.52 -4.14
C MET A 1 -2.36 -12.29 -4.14
N PRO A 2 -1.37 -12.17 -3.24
CA PRO A 2 -0.36 -11.12 -3.32
C PRO A 2 0.61 -11.41 -4.46
N ILE A 3 1.12 -10.35 -5.12
CA ILE A 3 2.20 -10.45 -6.12
C ILE A 3 3.48 -9.74 -5.65
N GLU A 4 3.36 -8.88 -4.65
CA GLU A 4 4.44 -8.17 -3.99
C GLU A 4 3.96 -7.63 -2.64
N ILE A 5 4.91 -7.28 -1.77
CA ILE A 5 4.69 -6.59 -0.51
C ILE A 5 5.82 -5.59 -0.28
N GLY A 6 5.51 -4.48 0.38
CA GLY A 6 6.49 -3.57 0.94
C GLY A 6 6.12 -3.19 2.36
N ALA A 7 7.13 -2.98 3.19
CA ALA A 7 6.99 -2.55 4.57
C ALA A 7 8.07 -1.51 4.87
N VAL A 8 7.69 -0.53 5.67
CA VAL A 8 8.61 0.42 6.31
C VAL A 8 8.47 0.23 7.79
N VAL A 9 9.54 -0.20 8.44
CA VAL A 9 9.64 -0.31 9.90
C VAL A 9 10.27 0.98 10.40
N HIS A 10 9.51 1.74 11.19
CA HIS A 10 9.98 2.99 11.78
C HIS A 10 10.22 2.79 13.27
N ARG A 11 11.38 3.27 13.73
CA ARG A 11 11.73 3.30 15.15
C ARG A 11 11.65 4.75 15.64
N PRO A 12 10.63 5.10 16.45
CA PRO A 12 10.44 6.47 16.90
C PRO A 12 11.57 7.00 17.80
N GLU A 13 12.29 6.13 18.52
CA GLU A 13 13.30 6.52 19.50
C GLU A 13 14.50 7.25 18.87
N ASP A 14 14.89 6.84 17.67
CA ASP A 14 16.02 7.40 16.92
C ASP A 14 15.64 7.92 15.52
N ASP A 15 14.33 7.96 15.23
CA ASP A 15 13.74 8.32 13.94
C ASP A 15 14.34 7.54 12.75
N SER A 16 14.79 6.30 12.99
CA SER A 16 15.33 5.45 11.93
C SER A 16 14.24 4.67 11.19
N VAL A 17 14.53 4.37 9.92
CA VAL A 17 13.66 3.58 9.06
C VAL A 17 14.41 2.39 8.48
N HIS A 18 13.74 1.25 8.44
CA HIS A 18 14.16 0.06 7.72
C HIS A 18 13.12 -0.28 6.67
N TYR A 19 13.57 -0.60 5.46
CA TYR A 19 12.73 -0.96 4.34
C TYR A 19 12.84 -2.46 4.13
N ALA A 20 11.70 -3.13 3.95
CA ALA A 20 11.64 -4.54 3.59
C ALA A 20 10.63 -4.71 2.46
N GLY A 21 10.99 -5.42 1.40
CA GLY A 21 10.10 -5.62 0.27
C GLY A 21 10.39 -6.91 -0.46
N GLU A 22 9.34 -7.52 -0.98
CA GLU A 22 9.42 -8.81 -1.65
C GLU A 22 8.46 -8.87 -2.84
N GLN A 23 8.87 -9.59 -3.88
CA GLN A 23 8.02 -9.93 -5.03
C GLN A 23 7.78 -11.44 -4.99
N PHE A 24 6.52 -11.85 -5.01
CA PHE A 24 6.13 -13.26 -5.03
C PHE A 24 6.15 -13.76 -6.47
N ARG A 25 7.27 -14.35 -6.88
CA ARG A 25 7.56 -14.70 -8.28
C ARG A 25 7.01 -16.08 -8.65
N TYR A 26 5.72 -16.11 -8.97
CA TYR A 26 5.02 -17.29 -9.46
C TYR A 26 4.58 -17.10 -10.91
N ASP A 27 4.68 -18.16 -11.71
CA ASP A 27 4.18 -18.18 -13.09
C ASP A 27 2.66 -18.44 -13.09
N ILE A 28 1.92 -17.38 -12.79
CA ILE A 28 0.47 -17.34 -12.81
C ILE A 28 0.00 -15.93 -13.19
N ASP A 29 -1.05 -15.87 -14.00
CA ASP A 29 -1.67 -14.61 -14.39
C ASP A 29 -2.60 -14.13 -13.28
N VAL A 30 -2.27 -12.99 -12.68
CA VAL A 30 -3.04 -12.40 -11.59
C VAL A 30 -3.71 -11.13 -12.09
N GLU A 31 -5.03 -11.09 -11.94
CA GLU A 31 -5.83 -9.90 -12.20
C GLU A 31 -5.60 -8.85 -11.10
N ILE A 32 -5.22 -7.64 -11.51
CA ILE A 32 -4.93 -6.50 -10.65
C ILE A 32 -5.94 -5.39 -10.90
N TRP A 33 -6.68 -5.04 -9.85
CA TRP A 33 -7.68 -3.97 -9.88
C TRP A 33 -7.10 -2.69 -9.28
N LYS A 34 -7.13 -1.61 -10.05
CA LYS A 34 -6.67 -0.29 -9.61
C LYS A 34 -7.82 0.70 -9.70
N LYS A 35 -8.10 1.40 -8.60
CA LYS A 35 -9.08 2.50 -8.63
C LYS A 35 -8.52 3.65 -9.47
N VAL A 36 -9.29 4.10 -10.45
CA VAL A 36 -9.00 5.32 -11.20
C VAL A 36 -9.68 6.46 -10.47
N THR A 37 -8.91 7.50 -10.15
CA THR A 37 -9.44 8.70 -9.49
C THR A 37 -9.30 9.93 -10.36
N ASP A 38 -10.25 10.85 -10.25
CA ASP A 38 -10.17 12.18 -10.86
C ASP A 38 -9.11 13.07 -10.14
N PRO A 39 -8.84 14.30 -10.61
CA PRO A 39 -7.92 15.22 -9.94
C PRO A 39 -8.27 15.50 -8.47
N CYS A 40 -9.57 15.43 -8.15
CA CYS A 40 -10.14 15.56 -6.81
C CYS A 40 -10.06 14.25 -6.02
N GLY A 41 -9.42 13.18 -6.50
CA GLY A 41 -9.27 11.92 -5.78
C GLY A 41 -10.56 11.12 -5.60
N LYS A 42 -11.65 11.50 -6.27
CA LYS A 42 -12.89 10.72 -6.30
C LYS A 42 -12.70 9.54 -7.24
N THR A 43 -13.11 8.34 -6.82
CA THR A 43 -13.06 7.17 -7.69
C THR A 43 -14.05 7.33 -8.85
N VAL A 44 -13.53 7.34 -10.08
CA VAL A 44 -14.31 7.48 -11.33
C VAL A 44 -14.34 6.19 -12.15
N GLY A 45 -13.57 5.19 -11.77
CA GLY A 45 -13.56 3.89 -12.43
C GLY A 45 -12.60 2.89 -11.78
N VAL A 46 -12.47 1.74 -12.42
CA VAL A 46 -11.48 0.71 -12.10
C VAL A 46 -10.74 0.37 -13.38
N ALA A 47 -9.42 0.41 -13.33
CA ALA A 47 -8.55 -0.14 -14.36
C ALA A 47 -8.19 -1.58 -13.96
N THR A 48 -8.38 -2.51 -14.88
CA THR A 48 -8.01 -3.91 -14.72
C THR A 48 -6.80 -4.19 -15.59
N THR A 49 -5.77 -4.78 -14.99
CA THR A 49 -4.55 -5.21 -15.67
C THR A 49 -4.17 -6.60 -15.19
N VAL A 50 -3.30 -7.28 -15.92
CA VAL A 50 -2.75 -8.58 -15.52
C VAL A 50 -1.27 -8.45 -15.18
N ALA A 51 -0.83 -9.20 -14.18
CA ALA A 51 0.58 -9.36 -13.84
C ALA A 51 0.93 -10.85 -13.76
N ASN A 52 2.12 -11.20 -14.24
CA ASN A 52 2.73 -12.50 -14.03
C ASN A 52 4.18 -12.28 -13.59
N MET A 53 4.42 -12.49 -12.30
CA MET A 53 5.71 -12.17 -11.70
C MET A 53 6.78 -13.24 -12.00
N GLY A 54 6.37 -14.47 -12.32
CA GLY A 54 7.28 -15.53 -12.79
C GLY A 54 7.88 -15.22 -14.16
N ARG A 55 7.10 -14.55 -15.04
CA ARG A 55 7.55 -14.09 -16.37
C ARG A 55 8.06 -12.65 -16.40
N GLY A 56 8.01 -11.94 -15.27
CA GLY A 56 8.41 -10.53 -15.19
C GLY A 56 7.45 -9.57 -15.91
N GLU A 57 6.21 -9.99 -16.13
CA GLU A 57 5.18 -9.23 -16.84
C GLU A 57 4.32 -8.45 -15.83
N TYR A 58 4.12 -7.16 -16.08
CA TYR A 58 3.30 -6.31 -15.21
C TYR A 58 2.50 -5.30 -16.04
N GLY A 59 1.22 -5.14 -15.74
CA GLY A 59 0.38 -4.16 -16.42
C GLY A 59 -0.10 -4.62 -17.81
N MET A 60 -0.14 -5.93 -18.05
CA MET A 60 -0.64 -6.51 -19.29
C MET A 60 -2.14 -6.21 -19.45
N ALA A 61 -2.60 -6.14 -20.71
CA ALA A 61 -4.01 -5.95 -21.00
C ALA A 61 -4.83 -7.12 -20.48
N TYR A 62 -5.96 -6.81 -19.82
CA TYR A 62 -6.88 -7.83 -19.35
C TYR A 62 -7.74 -8.35 -20.52
N ASP A 63 -7.70 -9.66 -20.74
CA ASP A 63 -8.61 -10.33 -21.67
C ASP A 63 -9.88 -10.78 -20.94
N HIS A 64 -10.98 -10.08 -21.18
CA HIS A 64 -12.28 -10.41 -20.59
C HIS A 64 -12.83 -11.79 -20.98
N SER A 65 -12.33 -12.38 -22.07
CA SER A 65 -12.74 -13.68 -22.58
C SER A 65 -11.94 -14.84 -21.98
N PHE A 66 -10.76 -14.56 -21.42
CA PHE A 66 -9.89 -15.57 -20.85
C PHE A 66 -10.53 -16.21 -19.62
N ARG A 67 -10.55 -17.54 -19.58
CA ARG A 67 -10.94 -18.34 -18.42
C ARG A 67 -9.89 -19.42 -18.24
N VAL A 68 -9.39 -19.54 -17.01
CA VAL A 68 -8.55 -20.67 -16.60
C VAL A 68 -9.37 -21.94 -16.79
N SER A 69 -8.77 -22.96 -17.41
CA SER A 69 -9.47 -24.23 -17.60
C SER A 69 -9.66 -24.94 -16.25
N ASP A 70 -10.74 -25.72 -16.11
CA ASP A 70 -11.06 -26.42 -14.85
C ASP A 70 -9.90 -27.33 -14.39
N ASP A 71 -9.13 -27.88 -15.33
CA ASP A 71 -7.97 -28.73 -15.05
C ASP A 71 -6.76 -27.95 -14.49
N GLU A 72 -6.68 -26.65 -14.77
CA GLU A 72 -5.58 -25.76 -14.32
C GLU A 72 -5.91 -25.06 -12.99
N VAL A 73 -7.19 -24.99 -12.61
CA VAL A 73 -7.63 -24.34 -11.35
C VAL A 73 -6.89 -24.89 -10.12
N PRO A 74 -6.75 -26.21 -9.92
CA PRO A 74 -6.03 -26.72 -8.74
C PRO A 74 -4.58 -26.26 -8.67
N ALA A 75 -3.88 -26.18 -9.81
CA ALA A 75 -2.51 -25.69 -9.86
C ALA A 75 -2.41 -24.19 -9.56
N ALA A 76 -3.39 -23.41 -10.03
CA ALA A 76 -3.51 -21.99 -9.71
C ALA A 76 -3.78 -21.76 -8.21
N GLU A 77 -4.64 -22.57 -7.60
CA GLU A 77 -4.93 -22.53 -6.16
C GLU A 77 -3.70 -22.91 -5.31
N GLU A 78 -2.95 -23.93 -5.72
CA GLU A 78 -1.68 -24.31 -5.10
C GLU A 78 -0.69 -23.15 -5.12
N THR A 79 -0.53 -22.53 -6.29
CA THR A 79 0.35 -21.37 -6.48
C THR A 79 -0.06 -20.19 -5.61
N ALA A 80 -1.35 -19.89 -5.54
CA ALA A 80 -1.87 -18.84 -4.67
C ALA A 80 -1.58 -19.14 -3.19
N ARG A 81 -1.67 -20.40 -2.77
CA ARG A 81 -1.36 -20.82 -1.39
C ARG A 81 0.10 -20.62 -1.05
N HIS A 82 1.00 -20.96 -1.96
CA HIS A 82 2.43 -20.70 -1.78
C HIS A 82 2.72 -19.20 -1.64
N ALA A 83 2.14 -18.36 -2.50
CA ALA A 83 2.30 -16.91 -2.39
C ALA A 83 1.76 -16.33 -1.06
N PHE A 84 0.66 -16.89 -0.52
CA PHE A 84 0.17 -16.51 0.81
C PHE A 84 1.07 -17.02 1.94
N GLY A 85 1.68 -18.21 1.80
CA GLY A 85 2.66 -18.73 2.75
C GLY A 85 3.92 -17.86 2.81
N ASP A 86 4.42 -17.41 1.66
CA ASP A 86 5.55 -16.48 1.57
C ASP A 86 5.21 -15.13 2.22
N LEU A 87 3.99 -14.61 1.97
CA LEU A 87 3.50 -13.41 2.66
C LEU A 87 3.51 -13.58 4.19
N GLY A 88 3.07 -14.75 4.69
CA GLY A 88 3.11 -15.05 6.13
C GLY A 88 4.55 -15.01 6.67
N THR A 89 5.47 -15.69 5.99
CA THR A 89 6.90 -15.72 6.34
C THR A 89 7.52 -14.33 6.35
N PHE A 90 7.22 -13.50 5.34
CA PHE A 90 7.66 -12.11 5.27
C PHE A 90 7.18 -11.30 6.47
N MET A 91 5.88 -11.40 6.81
CA MET A 91 5.29 -10.64 7.92
C MET A 91 5.88 -11.07 9.27
N GLU A 92 6.10 -12.37 9.49
CA GLU A 92 6.76 -12.89 10.68
C GLU A 92 8.19 -12.36 10.80
N ALA A 93 8.96 -12.34 9.71
CA ALA A 93 10.32 -11.81 9.69
C ALA A 93 10.37 -10.31 10.03
N VAL A 94 9.46 -9.52 9.46
CA VAL A 94 9.36 -8.07 9.73
C VAL A 94 9.07 -7.80 11.21
N ILE A 95 8.17 -8.57 11.83
CA ILE A 95 7.79 -8.36 13.23
C ILE A 95 8.83 -8.94 14.18
N ALA A 96 9.47 -10.06 13.86
CA ALA A 96 10.55 -10.61 14.67
C ALA A 96 11.76 -9.67 14.77
N ALA A 97 11.96 -8.80 13.76
CA ALA A 97 13.06 -7.86 13.71
C ALA A 97 12.93 -6.66 14.67
N GLY A 98 11.78 -6.45 15.32
CA GLY A 98 11.59 -5.36 16.28
C GLY A 98 10.30 -5.44 17.09
N ASP A 99 10.25 -4.75 18.23
CA ASP A 99 9.00 -4.61 18.99
C ASP A 99 8.01 -3.77 18.17
N THR A 100 7.08 -4.42 17.48
CA THR A 100 6.16 -3.81 16.51
C THR A 100 4.74 -3.77 17.10
N PRO A 101 4.42 -2.77 17.94
CA PRO A 101 3.12 -2.73 18.62
C PRO A 101 1.95 -2.42 17.69
N ALA A 102 2.24 -1.93 16.47
CA ALA A 102 1.22 -1.60 15.49
C ALA A 102 1.69 -1.82 14.05
N ILE A 103 0.77 -2.28 13.20
CA ILE A 103 0.89 -2.32 11.75
C ILE A 103 -0.05 -1.26 11.18
N VAL A 104 0.48 -0.32 10.42
CA VAL A 104 -0.31 0.73 9.76
C VAL A 104 -0.47 0.38 8.29
N VAL A 105 -1.73 0.31 7.83
CA VAL A 105 -2.07 0.07 6.43
C VAL A 105 -3.00 1.17 5.92
N PHE A 106 -3.05 1.32 4.60
CA PHE A 106 -3.99 2.22 3.95
C PHE A 106 -5.16 1.44 3.35
N ALA A 107 -6.35 1.53 3.96
CA ALA A 107 -7.56 0.79 3.58
C ALA A 107 -7.50 -0.73 3.85
N ALA A 108 -7.55 -1.10 5.13
CA ALA A 108 -7.21 -2.43 5.66
C ALA A 108 -8.05 -3.64 5.19
N ASP A 109 -9.07 -3.48 4.37
CA ASP A 109 -10.01 -4.58 4.04
C ASP A 109 -9.34 -5.70 3.24
N MET A 110 -8.45 -5.36 2.32
CA MET A 110 -7.72 -6.34 1.50
C MET A 110 -6.55 -6.95 2.27
N GLU A 111 -5.84 -6.16 3.07
CA GLU A 111 -4.74 -6.60 3.92
C GLU A 111 -5.26 -7.60 4.97
N LYS A 112 -6.40 -7.34 5.59
CA LYS A 112 -7.04 -8.29 6.52
C LYS A 112 -7.42 -9.62 5.86
N LYS A 113 -7.80 -9.61 4.59
CA LYS A 113 -8.08 -10.86 3.86
C LYS A 113 -6.77 -11.58 3.53
N ALA A 114 -5.75 -10.84 3.11
CA ALA A 114 -4.44 -11.39 2.81
C ALA A 114 -3.77 -12.01 4.03
N PHE A 115 -3.77 -11.34 5.18
CA PHE A 115 -3.23 -11.87 6.43
C PHE A 115 -3.95 -13.14 6.90
N ARG A 116 -5.29 -13.18 6.79
CA ARG A 116 -6.06 -14.39 7.10
C ARG A 116 -5.70 -15.55 6.17
N ALA A 117 -5.56 -15.29 4.87
CA ALA A 117 -5.16 -16.31 3.90
C ALA A 117 -3.70 -16.77 4.08
N ALA A 118 -2.83 -15.89 4.58
CA ALA A 118 -1.45 -16.17 4.94
C ALA A 118 -1.29 -16.86 6.32
N ASN A 119 -2.38 -17.11 7.04
CA ASN A 119 -2.38 -17.60 8.41
C ASN A 119 -1.51 -16.74 9.37
N PHE A 120 -1.38 -15.46 9.07
CA PHE A 120 -0.60 -14.52 9.85
C PHE A 120 -1.45 -13.94 11.00
N SER A 121 -0.97 -14.07 12.24
CA SER A 121 -1.67 -13.57 13.44
C SER A 121 -1.32 -12.12 13.74
N LEU A 122 -2.34 -11.33 14.09
CA LEU A 122 -2.19 -9.97 14.61
C LEU A 122 -2.17 -9.93 16.15
N ASP A 123 -2.10 -11.08 16.82
CA ASP A 123 -2.11 -11.12 18.29
C ASP A 123 -0.91 -10.33 18.85
N GLY A 124 -1.20 -9.41 19.77
CA GLY A 124 -0.20 -8.50 20.32
C GLY A 124 0.17 -7.31 19.43
N CYS A 125 -0.41 -7.18 18.23
CA CYS A 125 -0.16 -6.08 17.30
C CYS A 125 -1.45 -5.37 16.87
N MET A 126 -1.49 -4.04 17.00
CA MET A 126 -2.64 -3.25 16.56
C MET A 126 -2.62 -3.03 15.04
N LEU A 127 -3.68 -3.43 14.33
CA LEU A 127 -3.85 -3.06 12.93
C LEU A 127 -4.58 -1.72 12.79
N ILE A 128 -3.87 -0.70 12.31
CA ILE A 128 -4.39 0.66 12.11
C ILE A 128 -4.75 0.87 10.64
N ASP A 129 -6.01 1.21 10.38
CA ASP A 129 -6.49 1.62 9.06
C ASP A 129 -6.42 3.15 8.95
N LEU A 130 -5.34 3.66 8.37
CA LEU A 130 -5.06 5.09 8.32
C LEU A 130 -6.12 5.86 7.51
N GLN A 131 -6.64 5.27 6.44
CA GLN A 131 -7.69 5.89 5.62
C GLN A 131 -8.97 6.12 6.45
N ARG A 132 -9.34 5.12 7.27
CA ARG A 132 -10.51 5.21 8.14
C ARG A 132 -10.31 6.20 9.29
N GLU A 133 -9.11 6.25 9.87
CA GLU A 133 -8.78 7.21 10.93
C GLU A 133 -8.85 8.66 10.42
N ILE A 134 -8.24 8.94 9.27
CA ILE A 134 -8.34 10.25 8.60
C ILE A 134 -9.81 10.61 8.32
N ARG A 135 -10.59 9.70 7.70
CA ARG A 135 -12.01 9.95 7.40
C ARG A 135 -12.80 10.33 8.65
N ARG A 136 -12.61 9.58 9.74
CA ARG A 136 -13.29 9.81 11.04
C ARG A 136 -12.87 11.14 11.64
N ARG A 137 -11.57 11.41 11.67
CA ARG A 137 -11.00 12.61 12.29
C ARG A 137 -11.52 13.89 11.65
N PHE A 138 -11.64 13.90 10.33
CA PHE A 138 -12.10 15.08 9.57
C PHE A 138 -13.60 15.06 9.22
N GLY A 139 -14.38 14.12 9.78
CA GLY A 139 -15.83 14.07 9.57
C GLY A 139 -16.25 13.88 8.11
N MET A 140 -15.41 13.24 7.30
CA MET A 140 -15.58 13.19 5.84
C MET A 140 -16.67 12.19 5.43
N LYS A 141 -17.53 12.57 4.49
CA LYS A 141 -18.54 11.68 3.90
C LYS A 141 -17.92 10.59 3.03
N GLN A 142 -16.81 10.91 2.36
CA GLN A 142 -16.08 10.01 1.48
C GLN A 142 -14.64 9.84 1.95
N VAL A 143 -14.03 8.70 1.65
CA VAL A 143 -12.60 8.46 1.88
C VAL A 143 -11.77 9.16 0.81
N LEU A 144 -10.60 9.68 1.18
CA LEU A 144 -9.61 10.15 0.21
C LEU A 144 -8.74 8.97 -0.25
N SER A 145 -8.31 8.99 -1.52
CA SER A 145 -7.32 8.03 -2.03
C SER A 145 -5.92 8.31 -1.48
N LEU A 146 -5.06 7.29 -1.51
CA LEU A 146 -3.65 7.45 -1.13
C LEU A 146 -2.96 8.47 -2.02
N ASP A 147 -3.24 8.47 -3.33
CA ASP A 147 -2.67 9.44 -4.26
C ASP A 147 -3.01 10.88 -3.90
N ARG A 148 -4.27 11.13 -3.47
CA ARG A 148 -4.70 12.46 -3.06
C ARG A 148 -4.01 12.90 -1.76
N LEU A 149 -3.95 12.01 -0.77
CA LEU A 149 -3.29 12.30 0.50
C LEU A 149 -1.77 12.44 0.34
N ALA A 150 -1.15 11.65 -0.53
CA ALA A 150 0.26 11.78 -0.88
C ALA A 150 0.58 13.15 -1.51
N ARG A 151 -0.27 13.64 -2.42
CA ARG A 151 -0.13 15.02 -2.96
C ARG A 151 -0.27 16.08 -1.87
N LEU A 152 -1.22 15.91 -0.94
CA LEU A 152 -1.44 16.87 0.14
C LEU A 152 -0.25 17.01 1.08
N ILE A 153 0.52 15.95 1.28
CA ILE A 153 1.74 15.99 2.12
C ILE A 153 2.99 16.34 1.31
N ASP A 154 2.86 16.80 0.06
CA ASP A 154 3.97 17.06 -0.86
C ASP A 154 4.92 15.84 -1.01
N PHE A 155 4.33 14.64 -1.10
CA PHE A 155 5.10 13.42 -1.27
C PHE A 155 6.01 13.50 -2.50
N SER A 156 7.29 13.22 -2.30
CA SER A 156 8.30 13.21 -3.35
C SER A 156 9.30 12.07 -3.17
N VAL A 157 9.87 11.66 -4.30
CA VAL A 157 10.96 10.68 -4.38
C VAL A 157 12.04 11.27 -5.27
N ASP A 158 13.25 11.44 -4.77
CA ASP A 158 14.36 12.04 -5.53
C ASP A 158 15.49 11.05 -5.85
N GLY A 159 15.13 9.77 -5.95
CA GLY A 159 16.06 8.68 -6.24
C GLY A 159 16.93 8.29 -5.06
N SER A 160 17.23 9.20 -4.12
CA SER A 160 18.05 8.91 -2.93
C SER A 160 17.27 8.95 -1.62
N ALA A 161 16.12 9.61 -1.63
CA ALA A 161 15.26 9.75 -0.47
C ALA A 161 13.78 9.78 -0.88
N VAL A 162 12.95 9.51 0.12
CA VAL A 162 11.53 9.83 0.10
C VAL A 162 11.27 10.97 1.06
N ALA A 163 10.36 11.87 0.70
CA ALA A 163 10.04 13.02 1.53
C ALA A 163 8.56 13.35 1.48
N SER A 164 8.09 13.96 2.56
CA SER A 164 6.86 14.73 2.67
C SER A 164 7.23 16.17 3.04
N THR A 165 6.23 16.97 3.37
CA THR A 165 6.41 18.36 3.80
C THR A 165 7.39 18.48 4.97
N HIS A 166 7.25 17.62 5.98
CA HIS A 166 7.97 17.75 7.24
C HIS A 166 9.02 16.67 7.48
N PHE A 167 9.01 15.60 6.67
CA PHE A 167 9.86 14.43 6.90
C PHE A 167 10.62 14.03 5.65
N ARG A 168 11.84 13.53 5.83
CA ARG A 168 12.69 13.04 4.75
C ARG A 168 13.52 11.87 5.23
N TYR A 169 13.49 10.77 4.50
CA TYR A 169 14.22 9.55 4.83
C TYR A 169 15.02 9.03 3.65
N PRO A 170 16.29 8.63 3.85
CA PRO A 170 17.12 8.05 2.79
C PRO A 170 16.58 6.69 2.37
N VAL A 171 16.64 6.37 1.08
CA VAL A 171 16.27 5.05 0.55
C VAL A 171 17.54 4.31 0.11
N PRO A 172 17.80 3.11 0.67
CA PRO A 172 18.89 2.24 0.22
C PRO A 172 18.77 1.92 -1.27
N GLU A 173 19.91 1.78 -1.96
CA GLU A 173 19.95 1.63 -3.41
C GLU A 173 19.12 0.44 -3.93
N GLU A 174 19.14 -0.66 -3.18
CA GLU A 174 18.39 -1.88 -3.45
C GLU A 174 16.86 -1.68 -3.50
N TYR A 175 16.30 -0.66 -2.84
CA TYR A 175 14.85 -0.42 -2.83
C TYR A 175 14.38 0.66 -3.82
N ARG A 176 15.30 1.44 -4.40
CA ARG A 176 14.95 2.60 -5.26
C ARG A 176 14.07 2.23 -6.45
N HIS A 177 14.33 1.07 -7.06
CA HIS A 177 13.58 0.57 -8.21
C HIS A 177 12.17 0.04 -7.84
N LEU A 178 11.89 -0.16 -6.56
CA LEU A 178 10.59 -0.61 -6.04
C LEU A 178 9.68 0.55 -5.61
N LEU A 179 10.17 1.79 -5.64
CA LEU A 179 9.42 2.99 -5.22
C LEU A 179 8.41 3.51 -6.24
N CYS A 180 8.24 2.85 -7.39
CA CYS A 180 7.25 3.26 -8.39
C CYS A 180 5.83 3.29 -7.79
N VAL A 181 5.01 4.21 -8.31
CA VAL A 181 3.61 4.37 -7.88
C VAL A 181 2.85 3.06 -8.08
N HIS A 182 2.05 2.63 -7.09
CA HIS A 182 1.28 1.38 -7.14
C HIS A 182 2.12 0.11 -7.14
N ARG A 183 3.37 0.22 -6.70
CA ARG A 183 4.15 -0.91 -6.21
C ARG A 183 3.95 -1.05 -4.70
N GLY A 184 4.01 -2.28 -4.19
CA GLY A 184 3.89 -2.56 -2.75
C GLY A 184 4.79 -1.67 -1.88
N MET A 185 6.06 -1.49 -2.25
CA MET A 185 6.97 -0.59 -1.53
C MET A 185 6.62 0.90 -1.72
N GLY A 186 6.28 1.33 -2.93
CA GLY A 186 5.85 2.71 -3.17
C GLY A 186 4.64 3.13 -2.32
N ASP A 187 3.65 2.25 -2.19
CA ASP A 187 2.46 2.50 -1.37
C ASP A 187 2.76 2.40 0.14
N ALA A 188 3.67 1.51 0.55
CA ALA A 188 4.14 1.43 1.93
C ALA A 188 4.82 2.73 2.37
N VAL A 189 5.71 3.29 1.54
CA VAL A 189 6.44 4.52 1.89
C VAL A 189 5.53 5.75 1.91
N ARG A 190 4.55 5.83 1.02
CA ARG A 190 3.51 6.88 1.07
C ARG A 190 2.66 6.77 2.32
N THR A 191 2.25 5.57 2.67
CA THR A 191 1.46 5.30 3.87
C THR A 191 2.24 5.67 5.11
N PHE A 192 3.53 5.31 5.17
CA PHE A 192 4.43 5.68 6.26
C PHE A 192 4.55 7.20 6.42
N LEU A 193 4.92 7.93 5.37
CA LEU A 193 5.06 9.39 5.45
C LEU A 193 3.73 10.07 5.80
N LEU A 194 2.61 9.58 5.25
CA LEU A 194 1.28 10.06 5.62
C LEU A 194 0.96 9.80 7.10
N ALA A 195 1.35 8.65 7.65
CA ALA A 195 1.19 8.34 9.06
C ALA A 195 2.01 9.30 9.94
N ARG A 196 3.26 9.60 9.56
CA ARG A 196 4.12 10.58 10.25
C ARG A 196 3.46 11.96 10.28
N GLU A 197 2.98 12.44 9.14
CA GLU A 197 2.27 13.72 9.01
C GLU A 197 0.99 13.74 9.85
N TYR A 198 0.20 12.66 9.82
CA TYR A 198 -1.03 12.55 10.59
C TYR A 198 -0.79 12.51 12.11
N GLN A 199 0.28 11.87 12.57
CA GLN A 199 0.59 11.71 13.99
C GLN A 199 1.27 12.93 14.59
N GLU A 200 2.19 13.56 13.87
CA GLU A 200 3.07 14.60 14.42
C GLU A 200 2.79 16.01 13.89
N ARG A 201 2.14 16.12 12.72
CA ARG A 201 1.88 17.38 12.02
C ARG A 201 0.40 17.54 11.68
N LEU A 202 -0.45 16.99 12.55
CA LEU A 202 -1.91 16.97 12.36
C LEU A 202 -2.52 18.35 12.05
N PRO A 203 -2.17 19.45 12.75
CA PRO A 203 -2.75 20.76 12.44
C PRO A 203 -2.45 21.24 11.01
N ASP A 204 -1.23 20.99 10.53
CA ASP A 204 -0.81 21.40 9.18
C ASP A 204 -1.48 20.53 8.11
N LEU A 205 -1.57 19.21 8.35
CA LEU A 205 -2.30 18.29 7.49
C LEU A 205 -3.80 18.64 7.44
N GLU A 206 -4.40 18.97 8.58
CA GLU A 206 -5.80 19.36 8.69
C GLU A 206 -6.10 20.62 7.87
N ALA A 207 -5.25 21.64 7.98
CA ALA A 207 -5.41 22.88 7.21
C ALA A 207 -5.41 22.59 5.71
N ARG A 208 -4.47 21.76 5.23
CA ARG A 208 -4.36 21.39 3.81
C ARG A 208 -5.56 20.57 3.33
N ILE A 209 -6.04 19.61 4.12
CA ILE A 209 -7.24 18.82 3.80
C ILE A 209 -8.45 19.73 3.68
N ARG A 210 -8.66 20.65 4.63
CA ARG A 210 -9.79 21.60 4.61
C ARG A 210 -9.75 22.50 3.38
N THR A 211 -8.61 23.15 3.10
CA THR A 211 -8.45 23.99 1.90
C THR A 211 -8.77 23.22 0.61
N GLN A 212 -8.33 21.96 0.53
CA GLN A 212 -8.62 21.15 -0.65
C GLN A 212 -10.10 20.73 -0.73
N MET A 213 -10.74 20.44 0.41
CA MET A 213 -12.18 20.14 0.43
C MET A 213 -13.01 21.33 -0.06
N ASP A 214 -12.71 22.53 0.41
CA ASP A 214 -13.40 23.76 -0.02
C ASP A 214 -13.26 23.97 -1.54
N THR A 215 -12.06 23.73 -2.08
CA THR A 215 -11.79 23.88 -3.52
C THR A 215 -12.57 22.85 -4.34
N CYS A 216 -12.60 21.58 -3.91
CA CYS A 216 -13.28 20.50 -4.64
C CYS A 216 -14.81 20.51 -4.49
N GLU A 217 -15.37 21.07 -3.42
CA GLU A 217 -16.83 21.25 -3.26
C GLU A 217 -17.36 22.42 -4.10
N SER A 218 -16.51 23.39 -4.46
CA SER A 218 -16.87 24.56 -5.27
C SER A 218 -16.98 24.28 -6.77
N GLU A 219 -16.41 23.16 -7.25
CA GLU A 219 -16.38 22.77 -8.67
C GLU A 219 -17.40 21.67 -9.03
N GLY A 220 -18.27 21.28 -8.09
CA GLY A 220 -19.23 20.17 -8.22
C GLY A 220 -20.68 20.59 -8.45
#